data_AF-A0AAV7WZ53-F1
#
_entry.id   AF-A0AAV7WZ53-F1
#
_cell.length_a   1.000
_cell.length_b   1.000
_cell.length_c   1.000
_cell.angle_alpha   90.00
_cell.angle_beta   90.00
_cell.angle_gamma   90.00
#
_symmetry.space_group_name_H-M   'P 1'
#
loop_
_entity.id
_entity.type
_entity.pdbx_description
1 polymer ?
#
loop_
_entity_poly.entity_id
_entity_poly.type
_entity_poly.pdbx_seq_one_letter_code
_entity_poly.pdbx_strand_id
1 'polypeptide(L)'
;MPVYDGATISLQESLLAILTFALTHKLTGLCISGLLSLIGLHCGPNNLLMNSHYKFKICQEPLDKKDSVRTRDRSHKNSEYFIEFPILSQLQSMFTRPASYESLQFRCNRVKREDTNIEDIYDGEIYQRFLNSGFLSNPNNLSFFMYFDGISLFKSSTFSIWPVYFTINELKYKLRTTKEKTILAGLWFGETKPNPNHFLRPLRESLSHWENTGEVLNLPNGQNVRVHAKLLGAVGDLPAKALFMRFMQYNGAFSCSNCMERGTRFDVGNNTIQVFPYSRNFELRTIEDTNDYAAQALHATRVFMQSKAPLCYLLCYLT
;
A
#
# COMPACT_ATOMS: atom_id res chain seq x y z
N MET A 1 -9.94 -15.71 12.28
CA MET A 1 -9.46 -17.07 11.97
C MET A 1 -8.42 -17.47 13.00
N PRO A 2 -8.54 -18.63 13.67
CA PRO A 2 -7.54 -19.15 14.60
C PRO A 2 -6.21 -19.37 13.86
N VAL A 3 -5.05 -19.32 14.55
CA VAL A 3 -3.73 -19.47 13.90
C VAL A 3 -3.57 -20.83 13.22
N TYR A 4 -4.18 -21.86 13.79
CA TYR A 4 -4.37 -23.20 13.23
C TYR A 4 -5.64 -23.79 13.85
N ASP A 5 -6.14 -24.90 13.31
CA ASP A 5 -7.36 -25.54 13.84
C ASP A 5 -7.21 -25.93 15.32
N GLY A 6 -8.11 -25.42 16.16
CA GLY A 6 -8.06 -25.62 17.61
C GLY A 6 -7.18 -24.62 18.38
N ALA A 7 -6.55 -23.65 17.72
CA ALA A 7 -5.82 -22.59 18.42
C ALA A 7 -6.78 -21.67 19.19
N THR A 8 -6.40 -21.32 20.43
CA THR A 8 -7.16 -20.40 21.29
C THR A 8 -6.98 -18.93 20.89
N ILE A 9 -5.98 -18.63 20.06
CA ILE A 9 -5.62 -17.30 19.60
C ILE A 9 -5.90 -17.16 18.10
N SER A 10 -6.48 -16.03 17.69
CA SER A 10 -6.65 -15.68 16.29
C SER A 10 -5.34 -15.21 15.64
N LEU A 11 -5.27 -15.30 14.32
CA LEU A 11 -4.14 -14.79 13.54
C LEU A 11 -3.86 -13.30 13.82
N GLN A 12 -4.92 -12.48 13.94
CA GLN A 12 -4.79 -11.06 14.25
C GLN A 12 -4.26 -10.82 15.67
N GLU A 13 -4.77 -11.56 16.66
CA GLU A 13 -4.29 -11.45 18.04
C GLU A 13 -2.85 -11.94 18.17
N SER A 14 -2.47 -13.00 17.45
CA SER A 14 -1.11 -13.52 17.42
C SER A 14 -0.15 -12.51 16.78
N LEU A 15 -0.49 -11.94 15.63
CA LEU A 15 0.32 -10.91 14.98
C LEU A 15 0.44 -9.65 15.84
N LEU A 16 -0.66 -9.22 16.47
CA LEU A 16 -0.66 -8.08 17.37
C LEU A 16 0.18 -8.37 18.62
N ALA A 17 0.14 -9.58 19.17
CA ALA A 17 0.95 -9.99 20.31
C ALA A 17 2.44 -10.04 19.93
N ILE A 18 2.80 -10.58 18.76
CA ILE A 18 4.17 -10.61 18.26
C ILE A 18 4.67 -9.19 18.03
N LEU A 19 3.88 -8.34 17.40
CA LEU A 19 4.22 -6.94 17.19
C LEU A 19 4.37 -6.23 18.55
N THR A 20 3.38 -6.35 19.44
CA THR A 20 3.42 -5.73 20.78
C THR A 20 4.64 -6.19 21.56
N PHE A 21 4.96 -7.48 21.54
CA PHE A 21 6.14 -8.04 22.19
C PHE A 21 7.43 -7.49 21.58
N ALA A 22 7.54 -7.51 20.24
CA ALA A 22 8.68 -6.97 19.52
C ALA A 22 8.92 -5.49 19.84
N LEU A 23 7.84 -4.72 19.93
CA LEU A 23 7.89 -3.29 20.24
C LEU A 23 8.19 -3.03 21.71
N THR A 24 7.56 -3.76 22.63
CA THR A 24 7.73 -3.61 24.08
C THR A 24 9.15 -3.93 24.50
N HIS A 25 9.74 -4.98 23.93
CA HIS A 25 11.08 -5.44 24.26
C HIS A 25 12.17 -4.89 23.34
N LYS A 26 11.82 -3.96 22.44
CA LYS A 26 12.75 -3.32 21.50
C LYS A 26 13.58 -4.36 20.74
N LEU A 27 12.92 -5.43 20.29
CA LEU A 27 13.60 -6.52 19.61
C LEU A 27 14.27 -5.99 18.35
N THR A 28 15.53 -6.38 18.16
CA THR A 28 16.20 -6.12 16.89
C THR A 28 15.49 -6.89 15.79
N GLY A 29 15.68 -6.44 14.56
CA GLY A 29 15.22 -7.17 13.39
C GLY A 29 15.58 -8.65 13.42
N LEU A 30 16.85 -8.96 13.72
CA LEU A 30 17.34 -10.34 13.82
C LEU A 30 16.57 -11.15 14.87
N CYS A 31 16.26 -10.54 16.01
CA CYS A 31 15.44 -11.15 17.05
C CYS A 31 14.00 -11.38 16.59
N ILE A 32 13.39 -10.45 15.84
CA ILE A 32 12.04 -10.63 15.28
C ILE A 32 12.04 -11.78 14.25
N SER A 33 13.04 -11.85 13.38
CA SER A 33 13.19 -12.95 12.42
C SER A 33 13.36 -14.30 13.12
N GLY A 34 14.21 -14.37 14.14
CA GLY A 34 14.39 -15.58 14.95
C GLY A 34 13.12 -15.97 15.69
N LEU A 35 12.40 -14.99 16.24
CA LEU A 35 11.11 -15.18 16.92
C LEU A 35 10.06 -15.74 15.95
N LEU A 36 9.93 -15.17 14.75
CA LEU A 36 8.98 -15.63 13.74
C LEU A 36 9.32 -17.04 13.25
N SER A 37 10.60 -17.37 13.05
CA SER A 37 11.04 -18.74 12.73
C SER A 37 10.73 -19.73 13.85
N LEU A 38 10.98 -19.34 15.10
CA LEU A 38 10.68 -20.15 16.29
C LEU A 38 9.18 -20.42 16.41
N ILE A 39 8.35 -19.38 16.24
CA ILE A 39 6.89 -19.52 16.22
C ILE A 39 6.44 -20.43 15.08
N GLY A 40 7.04 -20.29 13.88
CA GLY A 40 6.79 -21.18 12.75
C GLY A 40 7.05 -22.65 13.06
N LEU A 41 8.14 -22.95 13.76
CA LEU A 41 8.47 -24.32 14.21
C LEU A 41 7.48 -24.85 15.25
N HIS A 42 7.01 -24.01 16.18
CA HIS A 42 6.05 -24.41 17.21
C HIS A 42 4.62 -24.60 16.68
N CYS A 43 4.23 -23.90 15.62
CA CYS A 43 2.86 -23.94 15.09
C CYS A 43 2.65 -25.00 13.98
N GLY A 44 3.70 -25.73 13.55
CA GLY A 44 3.60 -26.83 12.58
C GLY A 44 3.33 -26.40 11.12
N PRO A 45 3.45 -27.29 10.13
CA PRO A 45 3.46 -26.92 8.70
C PRO A 45 2.15 -26.31 8.17
N ASN A 46 1.02 -26.50 8.86
CA ASN A 46 -0.30 -26.07 8.39
C ASN A 46 -0.82 -24.78 9.07
N ASN A 47 0.02 -24.06 9.80
CA ASN A 47 -0.43 -22.83 10.46
C ASN A 47 -0.54 -21.66 9.48
N LEU A 48 -1.48 -20.75 9.74
CA LEU A 48 -1.76 -19.60 8.89
C LEU A 48 -0.70 -18.49 8.98
N LEU A 49 0.23 -18.58 9.93
CA LEU A 49 1.43 -17.74 9.97
C LEU A 49 2.51 -18.22 8.97
N MET A 50 2.47 -19.50 8.57
CA MET A 50 3.42 -20.17 7.65
C MET A 50 2.80 -20.50 6.28
N ASN A 51 1.47 -20.67 6.20
CA ASN A 51 0.71 -20.92 4.96
C ASN A 51 0.41 -19.66 4.16
N SER A 52 0.50 -18.49 4.79
CA SER A 52 1.11 -17.36 4.10
C SER A 52 2.53 -17.82 3.75
N HIS A 53 2.71 -18.34 2.53
CA HIS A 53 4.01 -18.49 1.90
C HIS A 53 4.62 -17.09 1.76
N TYR A 54 5.02 -16.55 2.90
CA TYR A 54 5.96 -15.49 3.06
C TYR A 54 7.21 -16.04 2.39
N LYS A 55 7.43 -15.59 1.16
CA LYS A 55 8.78 -15.13 0.89
C LYS A 55 9.07 -14.12 1.99
N PHE A 56 9.64 -14.58 3.11
CA PHE A 56 10.83 -13.96 3.67
C PHE A 56 11.86 -13.91 2.53
N LYS A 57 11.59 -13.15 1.47
CA LYS A 57 12.63 -12.51 0.71
C LYS A 57 13.14 -11.48 1.69
N ILE A 58 14.04 -11.94 2.57
CA ILE A 58 15.22 -11.16 2.85
C ILE A 58 15.67 -10.73 1.45
N CYS A 59 15.39 -9.48 1.07
CA CYS A 59 15.94 -8.90 -0.15
C CYS A 59 17.44 -8.71 0.11
N GLN A 60 18.16 -9.83 0.19
CA GLN A 60 19.57 -9.95 -0.12
C GLN A 60 19.68 -10.33 -1.60
N GLU A 61 18.89 -9.71 -2.49
CA GLU A 61 19.32 -9.70 -3.88
C GLU A 61 20.50 -8.70 -3.94
N PRO A 62 21.69 -9.15 -4.37
CA PRO A 62 22.80 -8.25 -4.60
C PRO A 62 22.31 -7.21 -5.61
N LEU A 63 22.56 -5.93 -5.32
CA LEU A 63 22.57 -4.87 -6.32
C LEU A 63 23.16 -5.44 -7.61
N ASP A 64 22.39 -5.45 -8.70
CA ASP A 64 22.98 -5.63 -10.02
C ASP A 64 24.15 -4.66 -10.11
N LYS A 65 25.35 -5.22 -10.28
CA LYS A 65 26.65 -4.52 -10.29
C LYS A 65 26.79 -3.62 -11.51
N LYS A 66 25.88 -2.66 -11.69
CA LYS A 66 26.01 -1.58 -12.68
C LYS A 66 25.92 -0.18 -12.10
N ASP A 67 25.45 -0.01 -10.87
CA ASP A 67 25.53 1.27 -10.15
C ASP A 67 26.75 1.28 -9.21
N SER A 68 27.94 1.35 -9.80
CA SER A 68 29.20 1.48 -9.05
C SER A 68 29.37 2.89 -8.50
N VAL A 69 28.83 3.15 -7.31
CA VAL A 69 29.40 4.15 -6.39
C VAL A 69 29.97 3.41 -5.20
N ARG A 70 31.31 3.42 -5.10
CA ARG A 70 32.09 2.78 -4.04
C ARG A 70 31.60 3.22 -2.66
N THR A 71 31.12 2.30 -1.84
CA THR A 71 31.04 2.49 -0.39
C THR A 71 31.74 1.35 0.32
N ARG A 72 32.75 1.75 1.11
CA ARG A 72 33.57 0.91 1.99
C ARG A 72 32.71 0.16 3.00
N ASP A 73 33.20 -1.02 3.33
CA ASP A 73 32.78 -1.95 4.35
C ASP A 73 32.52 -1.30 5.73
N ARG A 74 31.33 -1.53 6.32
CA ARG A 74 31.02 -1.33 7.74
C ARG A 74 29.90 -2.29 8.20
N SER A 75 30.32 -3.26 9.01
CA SER A 75 29.69 -3.83 10.23
C SER A 75 28.21 -3.55 10.54
N HIS A 76 27.46 -4.64 10.80
CA HIS A 76 26.07 -4.73 11.28
C HIS A 76 25.01 -4.02 10.44
N LYS A 77 24.56 -4.68 9.36
CA LYS A 77 23.47 -4.20 8.50
C LYS A 77 22.14 -4.18 9.28
N ASN A 78 21.57 -2.99 9.41
CA ASN A 78 20.19 -2.76 9.80
C ASN A 78 19.25 -3.69 9.03
N SER A 79 18.55 -4.55 9.75
CA SER A 79 17.62 -5.48 9.13
C SER A 79 16.27 -4.80 8.90
N GLU A 80 15.90 -4.65 7.64
CA GLU A 80 14.61 -4.15 7.17
C GLU A 80 13.69 -5.35 6.87
N TYR A 81 12.41 -5.25 7.21
CA TYR A 81 11.46 -6.34 7.02
C TYR A 81 10.20 -5.88 6.30
N PHE A 82 9.66 -6.81 5.53
CA PHE A 82 8.37 -6.67 4.88
C PHE A 82 7.55 -7.94 5.07
N ILE A 83 6.28 -7.75 5.39
CA ILE A 83 5.27 -8.80 5.57
C ILE A 83 4.11 -8.46 4.63
N GLU A 84 3.83 -9.33 3.66
CA GLU A 84 2.63 -9.27 2.83
C GLU A 84 1.55 -10.17 3.42
N PHE A 85 0.36 -9.64 3.65
CA PHE A 85 -0.74 -10.43 4.17
C PHE A 85 -1.66 -10.90 3.03
N PRO A 86 -2.04 -12.20 3.00
CA PRO A 86 -2.92 -12.71 1.95
C PRO A 86 -4.26 -11.96 1.92
N ILE A 87 -4.55 -11.34 0.78
CA ILE A 87 -5.81 -10.62 0.54
C ILE A 87 -6.99 -11.62 0.59
N LEU A 88 -6.82 -12.81 0.02
CA LEU A 88 -7.86 -13.85 -0.04
C LEU A 88 -8.34 -14.25 1.35
N SER A 89 -7.42 -14.58 2.26
CA SER A 89 -7.78 -15.01 3.62
C SER A 89 -8.56 -13.94 4.38
N GLN A 90 -8.23 -12.66 4.16
CA GLN A 90 -8.94 -11.54 4.76
C GLN A 90 -10.34 -11.39 4.16
N LEU A 91 -10.47 -11.37 2.83
CA LEU A 91 -11.77 -11.32 2.15
C LEU A 91 -12.67 -12.50 2.56
N GLN A 92 -12.11 -13.71 2.57
CA GLN A 92 -12.82 -14.91 3.04
C GLN A 92 -13.34 -14.68 4.47
N SER A 93 -12.49 -14.26 5.40
CA SER A 93 -12.91 -13.96 6.77
C SER A 93 -13.95 -12.83 6.86
N MET A 94 -13.91 -11.84 5.97
CA MET A 94 -14.86 -10.71 5.94
C MET A 94 -16.24 -11.10 5.44
N PHE A 95 -16.33 -12.09 4.56
CA PHE A 95 -17.55 -12.45 3.83
C PHE A 95 -18.10 -13.85 4.16
N THR A 96 -17.44 -14.62 5.04
CA THR A 96 -17.99 -15.86 5.65
C THR A 96 -19.18 -15.58 6.60
N ARG A 97 -19.44 -14.34 7.02
CA ARG A 97 -20.62 -14.02 7.84
C ARG A 97 -21.88 -13.82 6.98
N PRO A 98 -23.04 -14.38 7.36
CA PRO A 98 -24.32 -14.09 6.71
C PRO A 98 -24.57 -12.57 6.57
N ALA A 99 -25.22 -12.14 5.49
CA ALA A 99 -25.45 -10.74 5.09
C ALA A 99 -24.20 -9.90 4.76
N SER A 100 -22.97 -10.40 4.94
CA SER A 100 -21.76 -9.63 4.63
C SER A 100 -21.48 -9.54 3.14
N TYR A 101 -21.75 -10.59 2.36
CA TYR A 101 -21.56 -10.56 0.91
C TYR A 101 -22.54 -9.60 0.22
N GLU A 102 -23.79 -9.56 0.67
CA GLU A 102 -24.81 -8.63 0.16
C GLU A 102 -24.41 -7.16 0.33
N SER A 103 -23.57 -6.84 1.33
CA SER A 103 -23.06 -5.49 1.52
C SER A 103 -22.16 -4.99 0.38
N LEU A 104 -21.57 -5.89 -0.42
CA LEU A 104 -20.84 -5.57 -1.64
C LEU A 104 -21.76 -5.17 -2.80
N GLN A 105 -23.02 -5.60 -2.74
CA GLN A 105 -24.02 -5.29 -3.77
C GLN A 105 -24.63 -3.90 -3.58
N PHE A 106 -24.12 -3.09 -2.62
CA PHE A 106 -24.61 -1.75 -2.38
C PHE A 106 -24.58 -0.88 -3.63
N ARG A 107 -23.54 -0.99 -4.47
CA ARG A 107 -23.43 -0.21 -5.71
C ARG A 107 -24.60 -0.47 -6.68
N CYS A 108 -25.08 -1.72 -6.75
CA CYS A 108 -26.17 -2.13 -7.65
C CYS A 108 -27.53 -1.61 -7.18
N ASN A 109 -27.67 -1.35 -5.88
CA ASN A 109 -28.90 -0.90 -5.23
C ASN A 109 -28.87 0.58 -4.85
N ARG A 110 -27.81 1.31 -5.26
CA ARG A 110 -27.65 2.72 -4.94
C ARG A 110 -28.59 3.56 -5.82
N VAL A 111 -29.33 4.47 -5.19
CA VAL A 111 -30.14 5.49 -5.88
C VAL A 111 -29.48 6.85 -5.66
N LYS A 112 -29.17 7.56 -6.75
CA LYS A 112 -28.64 8.93 -6.69
C LYS A 112 -29.77 9.92 -6.38
N ARG A 113 -29.43 11.06 -5.78
CA ARG A 113 -30.41 12.14 -5.61
C ARG A 113 -30.69 12.83 -6.94
N GLU A 114 -29.62 13.06 -7.70
CA GLU A 114 -29.67 13.63 -9.05
C GLU A 114 -28.58 12.98 -9.90
N ASP A 115 -28.84 12.74 -11.19
CA ASP A 115 -27.92 12.03 -12.07
C ASP A 115 -26.59 12.75 -12.26
N THR A 116 -26.59 14.09 -12.23
CA THR A 116 -25.41 14.94 -12.39
C THR A 116 -24.53 15.03 -11.14
N ASN A 117 -24.99 14.54 -9.98
CA ASN A 117 -24.23 14.69 -8.74
C ASN A 117 -23.03 13.75 -8.68
N ILE A 118 -21.98 14.19 -7.99
CA ILE A 118 -20.90 13.32 -7.50
C ILE A 118 -21.16 13.09 -6.01
N GLU A 119 -21.65 11.92 -5.63
CA GLU A 119 -22.04 11.60 -4.25
C GLU A 119 -21.25 10.42 -3.67
N ASP A 120 -20.67 9.57 -4.51
CA ASP A 120 -19.82 8.45 -4.08
C ASP A 120 -18.69 8.21 -5.10
N ILE A 121 -17.72 7.37 -4.74
CA ILE A 121 -16.60 6.92 -5.57
C ILE A 121 -17.05 6.33 -6.91
N TYR A 122 -18.25 5.76 -6.94
CA TYR A 122 -18.86 5.20 -8.13
C TYR A 122 -19.09 6.24 -9.21
N ASP A 123 -19.29 7.51 -8.85
CA ASP A 123 -19.49 8.60 -9.81
C ASP A 123 -18.16 9.13 -10.40
N GLY A 124 -17.02 8.69 -9.84
CA GLY A 124 -15.70 9.10 -10.30
C GLY A 124 -15.36 8.54 -11.68
N GLU A 125 -14.67 9.35 -12.49
CA GLU A 125 -14.32 9.01 -13.88
C GLU A 125 -13.59 7.66 -13.99
N ILE A 126 -12.64 7.38 -13.09
CA ILE A 126 -11.87 6.13 -13.06
C ILE A 126 -12.79 4.93 -12.80
N TYR A 127 -13.73 5.05 -11.86
CA TYR A 127 -14.67 3.97 -11.57
C TYR A 127 -15.58 3.71 -12.76
N GLN A 128 -16.16 4.77 -13.31
CA GLN A 128 -17.03 4.72 -14.49
C GLN A 128 -16.31 4.11 -15.71
N ARG A 129 -15.02 4.42 -15.90
CA ARG A 129 -14.20 3.82 -16.95
C ARG A 129 -14.16 2.30 -16.86
N PHE A 130 -13.91 1.74 -15.68
CA PHE A 130 -13.86 0.28 -15.49
C PHE A 130 -15.24 -0.39 -15.40
N LEU A 131 -16.28 0.37 -15.05
CA LEU A 131 -17.66 -0.07 -15.18
C LEU A 131 -18.03 -0.24 -16.65
N ASN A 132 -17.78 0.81 -17.46
CA ASN A 132 -18.10 0.84 -18.88
C ASN A 132 -17.22 -0.10 -19.71
N SER A 133 -15.99 -0.37 -19.29
CA SER A 133 -15.12 -1.36 -19.91
C SER A 133 -15.52 -2.82 -19.61
N GLY A 134 -16.50 -3.03 -18.72
CA GLY A 134 -17.01 -4.35 -18.35
C GLY A 134 -16.30 -5.04 -17.17
N PHE A 135 -15.26 -4.45 -16.58
CA PHE A 135 -14.59 -5.08 -15.42
C PHE A 135 -15.45 -4.98 -14.16
N LEU A 136 -15.94 -3.78 -13.84
CA LEU A 136 -16.77 -3.54 -12.66
C LEU A 136 -18.27 -3.75 -12.91
N SER A 137 -18.68 -4.09 -14.14
CA SER A 137 -20.06 -4.47 -14.44
C SER A 137 -20.41 -5.85 -13.87
N ASN A 138 -19.40 -6.72 -13.68
CA ASN A 138 -19.58 -7.97 -12.96
C ASN A 138 -19.81 -7.68 -11.46
N PRO A 139 -20.97 -8.03 -10.87
CA PRO A 139 -21.32 -7.74 -9.47
C PRO A 139 -20.38 -8.39 -8.44
N ASN A 140 -19.61 -9.40 -8.84
CA ASN A 140 -18.65 -10.08 -7.97
C ASN A 140 -17.27 -9.41 -7.98
N ASN A 141 -16.97 -8.58 -8.98
CA ASN A 141 -15.68 -7.91 -9.08
C ASN A 141 -15.58 -6.71 -8.14
N LEU A 142 -14.43 -6.60 -7.49
CA LEU A 142 -14.11 -5.60 -6.49
C LEU A 142 -13.15 -4.55 -7.05
N SER A 143 -13.08 -3.44 -6.35
CA SER A 143 -12.05 -2.44 -6.54
C SER A 143 -11.52 -1.92 -5.22
N PHE A 144 -10.25 -1.56 -5.22
CA PHE A 144 -9.53 -1.14 -4.03
C PHE A 144 -9.03 0.30 -4.14
N PHE A 145 -8.98 0.97 -3.00
CA PHE A 145 -8.07 2.10 -2.77
C PHE A 145 -6.99 1.68 -1.78
N MET A 146 -5.75 1.98 -2.13
CA MET A 146 -4.58 1.71 -1.28
C MET A 146 -4.28 2.90 -0.40
N TYR A 147 -3.83 2.64 0.81
CA TYR A 147 -3.39 3.65 1.75
C TYR A 147 -2.04 3.26 2.31
N PHE A 148 -1.20 4.27 2.53
CA PHE A 148 0.10 4.12 3.15
C PHE A 148 0.35 5.27 4.12
N ASP A 149 0.94 4.97 5.27
CA ASP A 149 1.31 5.97 6.28
C ASP A 149 2.55 5.50 7.06
N GLY A 150 3.28 6.43 7.66
CA GLY A 150 4.47 6.18 8.46
C GLY A 150 4.20 6.41 9.94
N ILE A 151 4.26 5.34 10.73
CA ILE A 151 4.10 5.40 12.18
C ILE A 151 5.48 5.39 12.82
N SER A 152 5.85 6.50 13.48
CA SER A 152 7.03 6.54 14.37
C SER A 152 6.63 5.99 15.72
N LEU A 153 7.19 4.85 16.10
CA LEU A 153 6.82 4.17 17.35
C LEU A 153 7.42 4.82 18.58
N PHE A 154 8.52 5.56 18.42
CA PHE A 154 9.22 6.22 19.51
C PHE A 154 9.64 7.63 19.08
N LYS A 155 9.71 8.55 20.05
CA LYS A 155 10.17 9.93 19.81
C LYS A 155 11.68 10.02 19.54
N SER A 156 12.44 8.97 19.87
CA SER A 156 13.92 8.98 19.86
C SER A 156 14.57 7.80 19.12
N SER A 157 13.81 6.89 18.51
CA SER A 157 14.38 5.85 17.66
C SER A 157 14.10 6.13 16.18
N THR A 158 15.00 5.70 15.32
CA THR A 158 14.85 5.73 13.86
C THR A 158 13.91 4.64 13.34
N PHE A 159 13.41 3.77 14.22
CA PHE A 159 12.56 2.64 13.86
C PHE A 159 11.14 3.09 13.51
N SER A 160 10.71 2.79 12.30
CA SER A 160 9.42 3.17 11.74
C SER A 160 8.65 1.96 11.23
N ILE A 161 7.32 2.03 11.34
CA ILE A 161 6.40 1.05 10.77
C ILE A 161 5.61 1.72 9.66
N TRP A 162 5.45 1.04 8.54
CA TRP A 162 4.65 1.50 7.42
C TRP A 162 3.64 0.44 7.01
N PRO A 163 2.38 0.51 7.50
CA PRO A 163 1.32 -0.34 7.00
C PRO A 163 0.88 0.11 5.60
N VAL A 164 0.55 -0.87 4.76
CA VAL A 164 -0.28 -0.68 3.58
C VAL A 164 -1.59 -1.39 3.78
N TYR A 165 -2.68 -0.66 3.63
CA TYR A 165 -4.02 -1.19 3.75
C TYR A 165 -4.90 -0.80 2.57
N PHE A 166 -5.83 -1.68 2.22
CA PHE A 166 -6.80 -1.47 1.16
C PHE A 166 -8.20 -1.30 1.76
N THR A 167 -8.99 -0.44 1.13
CA THR A 167 -10.44 -0.39 1.35
C THR A 167 -11.16 -0.99 0.15
N ILE A 168 -12.32 -1.61 0.38
CA ILE A 168 -13.15 -2.20 -0.67
C ILE A 168 -14.21 -1.18 -1.09
N ASN A 169 -14.14 -0.69 -2.31
CA ASN A 169 -14.97 0.42 -2.76
C ASN A 169 -16.44 0.04 -2.89
N GLU A 170 -16.76 -1.23 -3.12
CA GLU A 170 -18.12 -1.75 -3.29
C GLU A 170 -18.95 -1.72 -2.00
N LEU A 171 -18.30 -1.54 -0.85
CA LEU A 171 -18.98 -1.37 0.43
C LEU A 171 -19.59 0.03 0.55
N LYS A 172 -20.63 0.17 1.38
CA LYS A 172 -21.14 1.48 1.82
C LYS A 172 -20.03 2.31 2.44
N TYR A 173 -20.02 3.63 2.19
CA TYR A 173 -19.00 4.56 2.68
C TYR A 173 -18.60 4.33 4.16
N LYS A 174 -19.58 4.25 5.07
CA LYS A 174 -19.33 4.05 6.52
C LYS A 174 -18.66 2.72 6.86
N LEU A 175 -18.78 1.72 5.98
CA LEU A 175 -18.17 0.40 6.16
C LEU A 175 -16.75 0.34 5.60
N ARG A 176 -16.41 1.16 4.59
CA ARG A 176 -15.08 1.13 3.94
C ARG A 176 -13.92 1.38 4.90
N THR A 177 -14.14 2.19 5.93
CA THR A 177 -13.11 2.61 6.89
C THR A 177 -13.16 1.86 8.21
N THR A 178 -14.02 0.85 8.37
CA THR A 178 -14.03 0.06 9.61
C THR A 178 -12.88 -0.93 9.60
N LYS A 179 -12.38 -1.26 10.81
CA LYS A 179 -11.24 -2.17 10.95
C LYS A 179 -11.55 -3.56 10.39
N GLU A 180 -12.81 -3.99 10.50
CA GLU A 180 -13.29 -5.30 10.04
C GLU A 180 -13.41 -5.40 8.52
N LYS A 181 -13.42 -4.26 7.81
CA LYS A 181 -13.61 -4.17 6.36
C LYS A 181 -12.43 -3.53 5.63
N THR A 182 -11.37 -3.24 6.37
CA THR A 182 -10.08 -2.80 5.84
C THR A 182 -9.16 -4.01 5.71
N ILE A 183 -8.52 -4.16 4.56
CA ILE A 183 -7.57 -5.23 4.30
C ILE A 183 -6.18 -4.69 4.66
N LEU A 184 -5.48 -5.30 5.59
CA LEU A 184 -4.06 -5.01 5.79
C LEU A 184 -3.31 -5.80 4.71
N ALA A 185 -2.75 -5.16 3.70
CA ALA A 185 -2.10 -5.85 2.58
C ALA A 185 -0.59 -6.01 2.81
N GLY A 186 0.04 -5.07 3.49
CA GLY A 186 1.48 -5.12 3.76
C GLY A 186 1.88 -4.40 5.03
N LEU A 187 3.03 -4.77 5.59
CA LEU A 187 3.64 -4.11 6.73
C LEU A 187 5.15 -4.08 6.57
N TRP A 188 5.71 -2.88 6.55
CA TRP A 188 7.14 -2.66 6.65
C TRP A 188 7.51 -2.25 8.07
N PHE A 189 8.68 -2.71 8.52
CA PHE A 189 9.28 -2.20 9.75
C PHE A 189 10.81 -2.23 9.67
N GLY A 190 11.44 -1.17 10.17
CA GLY A 190 12.90 -1.03 10.16
C GLY A 190 13.35 0.35 10.61
N GLU A 191 14.66 0.53 10.75
CA GLU A 191 15.30 1.80 11.14
C GLU A 191 15.30 2.87 10.03
N THR A 192 14.78 2.52 8.86
CA THR A 192 14.72 3.36 7.67
C THR A 192 13.30 3.34 7.11
N LYS A 193 12.98 4.38 6.34
CA LYS A 193 11.74 4.42 5.55
C LYS A 193 11.79 3.33 4.47
N PRO A 194 10.65 2.73 4.10
CA PRO A 194 10.62 1.70 3.08
C PRO A 194 11.19 2.22 1.76
N ASN A 195 11.98 1.39 1.09
CA ASN A 195 12.17 1.56 -0.34
C ASN A 195 10.87 1.14 -1.04
N PRO A 196 10.10 2.07 -1.64
CA PRO A 196 8.79 1.76 -2.19
C PRO A 196 8.82 0.66 -3.25
N ASN A 197 9.90 0.57 -4.04
CA ASN A 197 10.01 -0.42 -5.10
C ASN A 197 10.29 -1.83 -4.60
N HIS A 198 11.00 -1.96 -3.47
CA HIS A 198 11.15 -3.27 -2.83
C HIS A 198 9.85 -3.69 -2.15
N PHE A 199 9.22 -2.73 -1.49
CA PHE A 199 8.02 -2.94 -0.68
C PHE A 199 6.76 -3.22 -1.52
N LEU A 200 6.57 -2.53 -2.64
CA LEU A 200 5.35 -2.65 -3.46
C LEU A 200 5.44 -3.71 -4.56
N ARG A 201 6.63 -4.23 -4.88
CA ARG A 201 6.79 -5.29 -5.89
C ARG A 201 5.94 -6.55 -5.60
N PRO A 202 6.01 -7.17 -4.40
CA PRO A 202 5.18 -8.33 -4.10
C PRO A 202 3.68 -8.00 -4.15
N LEU A 203 3.28 -6.84 -3.62
CA LEU A 203 1.89 -6.36 -3.70
C LEU A 203 1.42 -6.18 -5.14
N ARG A 204 2.28 -5.71 -6.05
CA ARG A 204 1.96 -5.60 -7.48
C ARG A 204 1.72 -6.97 -8.11
N GLU A 205 2.54 -7.96 -7.79
CA GLU A 205 2.37 -9.34 -8.29
C GLU A 205 1.02 -9.90 -7.83
N SER A 206 0.68 -9.71 -6.54
CA SER A 206 -0.63 -10.07 -6.00
C SER A 206 -1.78 -9.31 -6.67
N LEU A 207 -1.70 -7.99 -6.82
CA LEU A 207 -2.74 -7.20 -7.49
C LEU A 207 -2.93 -7.62 -8.95
N SER A 208 -1.83 -7.90 -9.67
CA SER A 208 -1.88 -8.42 -11.03
C SER A 208 -2.56 -9.79 -11.10
N HIS A 209 -2.35 -10.66 -10.11
CA HIS A 209 -3.05 -11.93 -10.01
C HIS A 209 -4.56 -11.73 -9.78
N TRP A 210 -4.93 -10.84 -8.85
CA TRP A 210 -6.33 -10.49 -8.57
C TRP A 210 -7.05 -9.91 -9.78
N GLU A 211 -6.36 -9.11 -10.59
CA GLU A 211 -6.94 -8.50 -11.77
C GLU A 211 -7.16 -9.53 -12.89
N ASN A 212 -6.13 -10.31 -13.23
CA ASN A 212 -6.13 -11.17 -14.42
C ASN A 212 -6.69 -12.58 -14.18
N THR A 213 -6.42 -13.17 -13.02
CA THR A 213 -6.82 -14.54 -12.69
C THR A 213 -8.03 -14.57 -11.76
N GLY A 214 -8.05 -13.66 -10.78
CA GLY A 214 -9.04 -13.64 -9.71
C GLY A 214 -8.89 -14.82 -8.74
N GLU A 215 -9.64 -14.77 -7.65
CA GLU A 215 -9.63 -15.79 -6.59
C GLU A 215 -11.04 -16.29 -6.30
N VAL A 216 -11.16 -17.49 -5.74
CA VAL A 216 -12.47 -18.07 -5.39
C VAL A 216 -12.79 -17.79 -3.92
N LEU A 217 -13.90 -17.10 -3.68
CA LEU A 217 -14.48 -16.93 -2.34
C LEU A 217 -15.56 -17.99 -2.11
N ASN A 218 -15.47 -18.65 -0.96
CA ASN A 218 -16.49 -19.59 -0.49
C ASN A 218 -17.54 -18.83 0.33
N LEU A 219 -18.76 -18.73 -0.16
CA LEU A 219 -19.82 -18.01 0.50
C LEU A 219 -20.48 -18.84 1.61
N PRO A 220 -21.15 -18.20 2.59
CA PRO A 220 -21.77 -18.91 3.73
C PRO A 220 -22.87 -19.89 3.31
N ASN A 221 -23.47 -19.67 2.13
CA ASN A 221 -24.49 -20.52 1.53
C ASN A 221 -23.92 -21.73 0.77
N GLY A 222 -22.61 -21.96 0.83
CA GLY A 222 -21.91 -23.04 0.13
C GLY A 222 -21.62 -22.78 -1.34
N GLN A 223 -21.95 -21.59 -1.87
CA GLN A 223 -21.62 -21.21 -3.24
C GLN A 223 -20.17 -20.73 -3.34
N ASN A 224 -19.54 -21.04 -4.47
CA ASN A 224 -18.20 -20.55 -4.79
C ASN A 224 -18.31 -19.46 -5.84
N VAL A 225 -17.74 -18.30 -5.55
CA VAL A 225 -17.76 -17.14 -6.44
C VAL A 225 -16.34 -16.74 -6.78
N ARG A 226 -16.03 -16.68 -8.08
CA ARG A 226 -14.77 -16.10 -8.54
C ARG A 226 -14.87 -14.58 -8.50
N VAL A 227 -13.91 -13.96 -7.83
CA VAL A 227 -13.81 -12.52 -7.61
C VAL A 227 -12.51 -12.02 -8.21
N HIS A 228 -12.60 -11.03 -9.10
CA HIS A 228 -11.46 -10.25 -9.53
C HIS A 228 -11.41 -8.94 -8.75
N ALA A 229 -10.23 -8.37 -8.58
CA ALA A 229 -10.09 -7.07 -7.93
C ALA A 229 -9.10 -6.16 -8.66
N LYS A 230 -9.37 -4.85 -8.66
CA LYS A 230 -8.51 -3.85 -9.31
C LYS A 230 -8.21 -2.68 -8.38
N LEU A 231 -6.96 -2.23 -8.35
CA LEU A 231 -6.59 -1.01 -7.62
C LEU A 231 -6.93 0.23 -8.46
N LEU A 232 -7.73 1.15 -7.92
CA LEU A 232 -8.13 2.38 -8.63
C LEU A 232 -7.24 3.58 -8.30
N GLY A 233 -6.54 3.53 -7.17
CA GLY A 233 -5.69 4.61 -6.73
C GLY A 233 -5.08 4.35 -5.37
N ALA A 234 -4.22 5.27 -4.96
CA ALA A 234 -3.61 5.25 -3.64
C ALA A 234 -3.67 6.61 -2.96
N VAL A 235 -3.76 6.60 -1.64
CA VAL A 235 -3.92 7.77 -0.78
C VAL A 235 -2.82 7.76 0.29
N GLY A 236 -2.23 8.92 0.52
CA GLY A 236 -1.32 9.16 1.62
C GLY A 236 -1.16 10.66 1.85
N ASP A 237 -0.62 11.01 3.00
CA ASP A 237 -0.23 12.39 3.28
C ASP A 237 0.90 12.85 2.33
N LEU A 238 1.21 14.15 2.31
CA LEU A 238 2.23 14.66 1.39
C LEU A 238 3.62 14.00 1.57
N PRO A 239 4.14 13.77 2.80
CA PRO A 239 5.36 13.01 3.02
C PRO A 239 5.34 11.59 2.44
N ALA A 240 4.30 10.80 2.72
CA ALA A 240 4.19 9.43 2.27
C ALA A 240 3.96 9.38 0.77
N LYS A 241 3.12 10.27 0.23
CA LYS A 241 2.90 10.44 -1.22
C LYS A 241 4.22 10.73 -1.93
N ALA A 242 5.05 11.64 -1.39
CA ALA A 242 6.37 11.92 -1.94
C ALA A 242 7.32 10.70 -1.88
N LEU A 243 7.29 9.92 -0.79
CA LEU A 243 8.06 8.69 -0.67
C LEU A 243 7.65 7.67 -1.73
N PHE A 244 6.36 7.31 -1.74
CA PHE A 244 5.80 6.24 -2.54
C PHE A 244 5.70 6.57 -4.02
N MET A 245 5.55 7.84 -4.41
CA MET A 245 5.62 8.25 -5.80
C MET A 245 7.04 8.53 -6.28
N ARG A 246 8.03 8.46 -5.36
CA ARG A 246 9.42 8.86 -5.61
C ARG A 246 9.51 10.31 -6.05
N PHE A 247 8.76 11.19 -5.41
CA PHE A 247 8.78 12.63 -5.68
C PHE A 247 9.60 13.41 -4.63
N MET A 248 9.85 14.68 -4.93
CA MET A 248 10.25 15.68 -3.94
C MET A 248 9.17 15.82 -2.86
N GLN A 249 9.62 16.12 -1.64
CA GLN A 249 8.69 16.46 -0.56
C GLN A 249 8.09 17.84 -0.78
N TYR A 250 7.01 18.15 -0.05
CA TYR A 250 6.23 19.38 -0.12
C TYR A 250 7.02 20.70 0.06
N ASN A 251 8.26 20.63 0.56
CA ASN A 251 9.19 21.77 0.69
C ASN A 251 10.08 21.99 -0.55
N GLY A 252 9.83 21.23 -1.61
CA GLY A 252 10.55 21.30 -2.87
C GLY A 252 10.05 22.39 -3.80
N ALA A 253 10.92 22.89 -4.69
CA ALA A 253 10.56 23.88 -5.70
C ALA A 253 9.40 23.43 -6.59
N PHE A 254 9.41 22.19 -7.07
CA PHE A 254 8.35 21.60 -7.89
C PHE A 254 7.66 20.47 -7.13
N SER A 255 7.20 20.70 -5.90
CA SER A 255 6.70 19.60 -5.05
C SER A 255 5.26 19.19 -5.29
N CYS A 256 4.45 20.00 -5.99
CA CYS A 256 3.09 19.63 -6.31
C CYS A 256 3.08 18.41 -7.23
N SER A 257 2.29 17.38 -6.93
CA SER A 257 2.16 16.22 -7.82
C SER A 257 1.35 16.49 -9.07
N ASN A 258 0.48 17.50 -9.03
CA ASN A 258 -0.57 17.69 -10.03
C ASN A 258 -0.30 18.84 -11.01
N CYS A 259 0.53 19.83 -10.65
CA CYS A 259 0.82 20.98 -11.51
C CYS A 259 2.31 21.28 -11.60
N MET A 260 2.67 22.07 -12.61
CA MET A 260 4.05 22.46 -12.93
C MET A 260 4.55 23.67 -12.14
N GLU A 261 3.72 24.25 -11.28
CA GLU A 261 4.06 25.48 -10.55
C GLU A 261 5.32 25.32 -9.70
N ARG A 262 6.21 26.31 -9.84
CA ARG A 262 7.42 26.40 -9.04
C ARG A 262 7.15 27.23 -7.80
N GLY A 263 7.25 26.62 -6.63
CA GLY A 263 7.22 27.35 -5.37
C GLY A 263 8.52 28.15 -5.14
N THR A 264 8.39 29.19 -4.34
CA THR A 264 9.46 30.12 -3.96
C THR A 264 9.72 30.03 -2.46
N ARG A 265 10.99 30.16 -2.07
CA ARG A 265 11.39 30.15 -0.66
C ARG A 265 11.36 31.55 -0.10
N PHE A 266 10.79 31.69 1.10
CA PHE A 266 10.78 32.94 1.85
C PHE A 266 11.30 32.68 3.25
N ASP A 267 12.16 33.57 3.74
CA ASP A 267 12.62 33.53 5.12
C ASP A 267 11.59 34.22 6.03
N VAL A 268 11.15 33.50 7.05
CA VAL A 268 10.17 33.95 8.05
C VAL A 268 10.76 33.69 9.43
N GLY A 269 11.31 34.75 10.03
CA GLY A 269 12.10 34.65 11.25
C GLY A 269 13.35 33.79 11.04
N ASN A 270 13.50 32.73 11.84
CA ASN A 270 14.63 31.79 11.75
C ASN A 270 14.34 30.58 10.84
N ASN A 271 13.20 30.55 10.14
CA ASN A 271 12.79 29.44 9.30
C ASN A 271 12.67 29.87 7.84
N THR A 272 12.93 28.96 6.91
CA THR A 272 12.62 29.15 5.49
C THR A 272 11.37 28.34 5.15
N ILE A 273 10.35 29.00 4.61
CA ILE A 273 9.11 28.35 4.15
C ILE A 273 9.05 28.27 2.63
N GLN A 274 8.42 27.22 2.12
CA GLN A 274 8.11 27.05 0.70
C GLN A 274 6.70 27.59 0.44
N VAL A 275 6.57 28.61 -0.40
CA VAL A 275 5.29 29.22 -0.77
C VAL A 275 5.01 28.98 -2.25
N PHE A 276 3.78 28.66 -2.59
CA PHE A 276 3.31 28.59 -3.98
C PHE A 276 2.42 29.80 -4.23
N PRO A 277 2.94 30.86 -4.91
CA PRO A 277 2.13 32.02 -5.25
C PRO A 277 0.89 31.60 -6.03
N TYR A 278 -0.25 32.22 -5.76
CA TYR A 278 -1.46 31.96 -6.52
C TYR A 278 -1.25 32.36 -7.98
N SER A 279 -1.41 31.39 -8.88
CA SER A 279 -1.52 31.62 -10.32
C SER A 279 -2.92 31.24 -10.77
N ARG A 280 -3.56 32.11 -11.57
CA ARG A 280 -4.86 31.82 -12.18
C ARG A 280 -4.73 30.81 -13.32
N ASN A 281 -3.61 30.84 -14.03
CA ASN A 281 -3.30 29.98 -15.15
C ASN A 281 -2.07 29.15 -14.79
N PHE A 282 -2.28 27.89 -14.47
CA PHE A 282 -1.20 26.94 -14.19
C PHE A 282 -1.37 25.72 -15.08
N GLU A 283 -0.25 25.13 -15.45
CA GLU A 283 -0.24 23.91 -16.25
C GLU A 283 -0.37 22.70 -15.33
N LEU A 284 -1.36 21.86 -15.63
CA LEU A 284 -1.49 20.56 -15.01
C LEU A 284 -0.42 19.62 -15.56
N ARG A 285 0.06 18.76 -14.69
CA ARG A 285 1.01 17.73 -15.04
C ARG A 285 0.30 16.50 -15.56
N THR A 286 0.79 15.98 -16.67
CA THR A 286 0.34 14.73 -17.26
C THR A 286 1.14 13.53 -16.73
N ILE A 287 0.69 12.32 -17.05
CA ILE A 287 1.44 11.13 -16.69
C ILE A 287 2.70 11.01 -17.57
N GLU A 288 2.60 11.42 -18.83
CA GLU A 288 3.70 11.47 -19.79
C GLU A 288 4.83 12.36 -19.26
N ASP A 289 4.51 13.57 -18.80
CA ASP A 289 5.48 14.46 -18.16
C ASP A 289 6.19 13.79 -16.97
N THR A 290 5.42 13.08 -16.13
CA THR A 290 5.94 12.42 -14.94
C THR A 290 6.94 11.31 -15.31
N ASN A 291 6.64 10.53 -16.34
CA ASN A 291 7.51 9.49 -16.88
C ASN A 291 8.79 10.09 -17.48
N ASP A 292 8.66 11.16 -18.26
CA ASP A 292 9.81 11.86 -18.86
C ASP A 292 10.72 12.46 -17.79
N TYR A 293 10.16 13.09 -16.76
CA TYR A 293 10.95 13.66 -15.67
C TYR A 293 11.69 12.60 -14.87
N ALA A 294 11.10 11.42 -14.72
CA ALA A 294 11.77 10.30 -14.06
C ALA A 294 12.91 9.73 -14.90
N ALA A 295 12.73 9.62 -16.22
CA ALA A 295 13.79 9.21 -17.13
C ALA A 295 14.96 10.21 -17.12
N GLN A 296 14.66 11.51 -17.13
CA GLN A 296 15.67 12.56 -17.01
C GLN A 296 16.37 12.55 -15.64
N ALA A 297 15.63 12.32 -14.55
CA ALA A 297 16.20 12.19 -13.21
C ALA A 297 17.17 11.00 -13.11
N LEU A 298 16.86 9.89 -13.80
CA LEU A 298 17.71 8.71 -13.86
C LEU A 298 19.00 9.01 -14.61
N HIS A 299 18.90 9.57 -15.82
CA HIS A 299 20.05 9.93 -16.64
C HIS A 299 20.97 10.94 -15.95
N ALA A 300 20.40 11.94 -15.28
CA ALA A 300 21.17 12.97 -14.60
C ALA A 300 21.63 12.57 -13.19
N THR A 301 21.22 11.40 -12.67
CA THR A 301 21.46 10.94 -11.29
C THR A 301 21.11 11.97 -10.21
N ARG A 302 20.12 12.82 -10.50
CA ARG A 302 19.62 13.87 -9.61
C ARG A 302 18.13 14.06 -9.81
N VAL A 303 17.50 14.73 -8.87
CA VAL A 303 16.08 15.06 -8.98
C VAL A 303 15.83 15.97 -10.18
N PHE A 304 14.78 15.70 -10.94
CA PHE A 304 14.35 16.52 -12.07
C PHE A 304 12.87 16.87 -11.93
N MET A 305 12.52 18.16 -11.94
CA MET A 305 11.19 18.66 -11.59
C MET A 305 10.73 18.05 -10.26
N GLN A 306 9.57 17.38 -10.19
CA GLN A 306 9.13 16.70 -8.97
C GLN A 306 9.74 15.30 -8.81
N SER A 307 10.27 14.68 -9.86
CA SER A 307 10.55 13.24 -9.91
C SER A 307 11.97 12.89 -9.46
N LYS A 308 12.06 11.82 -8.66
CA LYS A 308 13.31 11.12 -8.32
C LYS A 308 13.31 9.77 -9.02
N ALA A 309 14.46 9.37 -9.54
CA ALA A 309 14.59 8.07 -10.18
C ALA A 309 14.96 6.95 -9.19
N PRO A 310 14.58 5.68 -9.49
CA PRO A 310 13.52 5.32 -10.43
C PRO A 310 12.13 5.69 -9.90
N LEU A 311 11.14 5.81 -10.80
CA LEU A 311 9.72 5.90 -10.43
C LEU A 311 9.28 4.67 -9.64
N CYS A 312 8.17 4.83 -8.93
CA CYS A 312 7.60 3.72 -8.21
C CYS A 312 6.76 2.80 -9.10
N TYR A 313 6.88 1.48 -8.89
CA TYR A 313 6.03 0.48 -9.55
C TYR A 313 4.53 0.74 -9.41
N LEU A 314 4.09 1.34 -8.29
CA LEU A 314 2.68 1.68 -8.08
C LEU A 314 2.19 2.71 -9.09
N LEU A 315 3.01 3.70 -9.44
CA LEU A 315 2.66 4.66 -10.49
C LEU A 315 2.54 3.96 -11.83
N CYS A 316 3.50 3.10 -12.20
CA CYS A 316 3.44 2.32 -13.43
C CYS A 316 2.26 1.34 -13.52
N TYR A 317 1.68 0.93 -12.38
CA TYR A 317 0.53 0.01 -12.35
C TYR A 317 -0.80 0.76 -12.46
N LEU A 318 -0.89 1.98 -11.93
CA LEU A 318 -2.12 2.78 -11.93
C LEU A 318 -2.36 3.56 -13.24
N THR A 319 -1.40 3.51 -14.16
CA THR A 319 -1.34 4.29 -15.41
C THR A 319 -1.44 3.37 -16.60
#